data_AF-A0A1U7DUR0-F1
#
_entry.id   AF-A0A1U7DUR0-F1
#
_cell.length_a   1.000
_cell.length_b   1.000
_cell.length_c   1.000
_cell.angle_alpha   90.00
_cell.angle_beta   90.00
_cell.angle_gamma   90.00
#
_symmetry.space_group_name_H-M   'P 1'
#
loop_
_entity.id
_entity.type
_entity.pdbx_description
1 polymer ?
#
loop_
_entity_poly.entity_id
_entity_poly.type
_entity_poly.pdbx_seq_one_letter_code
_entity_poly.pdbx_strand_id
1 'polypeptide(L)'
;MENKSTIKKYTFSLFFLVSFLSFTAFAQENGIYELKSESNSTTFNKTSSKGFSVTKSSKSSIDSRSEFNNLAYKLHTTVYVENSIVKAKYGDGDVIKIILEDINSIETLSSLIAKYPKTKILIIKLNSINDLTKSYNLSTMLKSNNLRYLLIQGNFPCNESNMNNFIKTPQSIRVFYSCAYSD
;
A
#
# COMPACT_ATOMS: atom_id res chain seq x y z
N MET A 1 -39.85 -55.63 23.50
CA MET A 1 -39.42 -54.43 24.24
C MET A 1 -38.51 -53.63 23.33
N GLU A 2 -38.98 -52.47 22.89
CA GLU A 2 -38.31 -51.61 21.90
C GLU A 2 -37.11 -50.86 22.50
N ASN A 3 -35.98 -50.89 21.80
CA ASN A 3 -34.78 -50.14 22.15
C ASN A 3 -34.95 -48.69 21.64
N LYS A 4 -35.20 -47.74 22.56
CA LYS A 4 -35.49 -46.34 22.21
C LYS A 4 -34.21 -45.55 21.97
N SER A 5 -33.99 -45.25 20.69
CA SER A 5 -32.94 -44.38 20.13
C SER A 5 -32.78 -43.04 20.88
N THR A 6 -31.57 -42.79 21.39
CA THR A 6 -31.18 -41.62 22.18
C THR A 6 -30.60 -40.46 21.33
N ILE A 7 -30.83 -40.46 20.01
CA ILE A 7 -30.13 -39.57 19.06
C ILE A 7 -30.85 -38.22 18.83
N LYS A 8 -31.91 -37.89 19.58
CA LYS A 8 -32.70 -36.66 19.33
C LYS A 8 -32.34 -35.42 20.18
N LYS A 9 -31.34 -35.48 21.07
CA LYS A 9 -31.03 -34.34 21.98
C LYS A 9 -29.77 -33.52 21.64
N TYR A 10 -28.91 -33.99 20.74
CA TYR A 10 -27.66 -33.29 20.41
C TYR A 10 -27.71 -32.45 19.12
N THR A 11 -28.79 -32.53 18.34
CA THR A 11 -28.92 -31.76 17.09
C THR A 11 -29.26 -30.28 17.30
N PHE A 12 -29.80 -29.90 18.46
CA PHE A 12 -30.17 -28.50 18.73
C PHE A 12 -28.99 -27.63 19.19
N SER A 13 -27.93 -28.24 19.75
CA SER A 13 -26.77 -27.48 20.26
C SER A 13 -25.79 -27.06 19.15
N LEU A 14 -25.80 -27.73 17.99
CA LEU A 14 -24.88 -27.42 16.89
C LEU A 14 -25.34 -26.20 16.06
N PHE A 15 -26.63 -25.86 16.09
CA PHE A 15 -27.19 -24.77 15.29
C PHE A 15 -26.90 -23.37 15.87
N PHE A 16 -26.61 -23.27 17.19
CA PHE A 16 -26.26 -22.00 17.81
C PHE A 16 -24.78 -21.61 17.63
N LEU A 17 -23.89 -22.57 17.35
CA LEU A 17 -22.45 -22.30 17.21
C LEU A 17 -22.11 -21.65 15.86
N VAL A 18 -22.90 -21.88 14.82
CA VAL A 18 -22.64 -21.36 13.47
C VAL A 18 -23.03 -19.88 13.33
N SER A 19 -23.92 -19.36 14.20
CA SER A 19 -24.37 -17.96 14.15
C SER A 19 -23.33 -16.94 14.65
N PHE A 20 -22.25 -17.38 15.30
CA PHE A 20 -21.17 -16.49 15.78
C PHE A 20 -19.99 -16.34 14.81
N LEU A 21 -20.01 -16.99 13.65
CA LEU A 21 -18.91 -16.92 12.67
C LEU A 21 -19.14 -15.90 11.54
N SER A 22 -20.24 -15.15 11.58
CA SER A 22 -20.55 -14.09 10.59
C SER A 22 -19.89 -12.75 10.93
N PHE A 23 -18.69 -12.75 11.53
CA PHE A 23 -17.87 -11.55 11.52
C PHE A 23 -17.30 -11.41 10.11
N THR A 24 -17.92 -10.57 9.29
CA THR A 24 -17.21 -9.97 8.16
C THR A 24 -16.07 -9.16 8.75
N ALA A 25 -14.89 -9.75 8.83
CA ALA A 25 -13.67 -9.03 9.13
C ALA A 25 -13.45 -8.04 7.99
N PHE A 26 -13.96 -6.82 8.15
CA PHE A 26 -13.40 -5.69 7.44
C PHE A 26 -12.04 -5.47 8.08
N ALA A 27 -11.00 -6.09 7.53
CA ALA A 27 -9.66 -5.55 7.67
C ALA A 27 -9.71 -4.16 7.02
N GLN A 28 -10.14 -3.16 7.80
CA GLN A 28 -9.93 -1.77 7.43
C GLN A 28 -8.43 -1.63 7.29
N GLU A 29 -8.01 -1.14 6.12
CA GLU A 29 -6.63 -0.98 5.68
C GLU A 29 -5.97 0.16 6.47
N ASN A 30 -5.96 0.02 7.80
CA ASN A 30 -5.37 0.95 8.74
C ASN A 30 -3.86 0.98 8.46
N GLY A 31 -3.33 2.14 8.08
CA GLY A 31 -1.89 2.35 7.95
C GLY A 31 -1.35 2.47 6.53
N ILE A 32 -2.18 2.58 5.48
CA ILE A 32 -1.72 3.05 4.16
C ILE A 32 -2.48 4.31 3.78
N TYR A 33 -1.74 5.37 3.52
CA TYR A 33 -2.27 6.70 3.24
C TYR A 33 -1.78 7.18 1.88
N GLU A 34 -2.59 7.97 1.20
CA GLU A 34 -2.22 8.61 -0.07
C GLU A 34 -1.86 10.07 0.17
N LEU A 35 -0.72 10.53 -0.38
CA LEU A 35 -0.37 11.94 -0.36
C LEU A 35 -1.25 12.70 -1.35
N LYS A 36 -1.93 13.73 -0.88
CA LYS A 36 -2.72 14.59 -1.74
C LYS A 36 -1.79 15.56 -2.46
N SER A 37 -1.76 15.50 -3.79
CA SER A 37 -1.11 16.54 -4.59
C SER A 37 -1.84 17.87 -4.38
N GLU A 38 -1.11 18.95 -4.07
CA GLU A 38 -1.67 20.28 -3.70
C GLU A 38 -2.55 20.95 -4.78
N SER A 39 -2.67 20.35 -5.96
CA SER A 39 -3.66 20.73 -6.96
C SER A 39 -5.03 20.09 -6.64
N ASN A 40 -5.82 20.82 -5.84
CA ASN A 40 -7.23 20.64 -5.44
C ASN A 40 -7.44 20.38 -3.95
N SER A 41 -7.11 21.37 -3.11
CA SER A 41 -7.74 21.50 -1.80
C SER A 41 -9.20 21.93 -1.98
N THR A 42 -10.11 20.97 -2.16
CA THR A 42 -11.46 21.16 -1.61
C THR A 42 -11.43 20.62 -0.19
N THR A 43 -11.51 21.56 0.73
CA THR A 43 -11.73 21.47 2.17
C THR A 43 -12.28 20.10 2.62
N PHE A 44 -11.43 19.28 3.23
CA PHE A 44 -11.90 18.16 4.04
C PHE A 44 -12.42 18.73 5.36
N ASN A 45 -13.75 18.92 5.42
CA ASN A 45 -14.43 19.22 6.67
C ASN A 45 -14.18 18.09 7.67
N LYS A 46 -13.52 18.45 8.75
CA LYS A 46 -13.45 17.70 10.00
C LYS A 46 -14.84 17.74 10.62
N THR A 47 -15.59 16.64 10.58
CA THR A 47 -16.75 16.48 11.48
C THR A 47 -16.72 15.14 12.17
N SER A 48 -16.44 15.22 13.47
CA SER A 48 -16.88 14.31 14.50
C SER A 48 -18.39 14.01 14.36
N SER A 49 -18.77 12.81 14.82
CA SER A 49 -20.13 12.34 15.15
C SER A 49 -21.13 11.98 14.04
N LYS A 50 -21.55 10.70 14.11
CA LYS A 50 -22.85 10.10 13.74
C LYS A 50 -23.49 10.51 12.39
N GLY A 51 -23.45 9.59 11.43
CA GLY A 51 -24.35 9.59 10.28
C GLY A 51 -23.74 8.86 9.10
N PHE A 52 -24.19 7.63 8.85
CA PHE A 52 -23.86 6.87 7.65
C PHE A 52 -24.37 7.62 6.41
N SER A 53 -23.48 8.28 5.68
CA SER A 53 -23.71 8.73 4.32
C SER A 53 -22.58 8.21 3.46
N VAL A 54 -22.84 7.09 2.80
CA VAL A 54 -21.98 6.55 1.74
C VAL A 54 -22.21 7.42 0.51
N THR A 55 -21.40 8.47 0.38
CA THR A 55 -21.25 9.16 -0.90
C THR A 55 -20.49 8.23 -1.82
N LYS A 56 -21.20 7.62 -2.79
CA LYS A 56 -20.63 6.84 -3.89
C LYS A 56 -19.49 7.63 -4.52
N SER A 57 -18.25 7.25 -4.22
CA SER A 57 -17.10 7.75 -4.94
C SER A 57 -17.22 7.29 -6.40
N SER A 58 -16.90 8.18 -7.31
CA SER A 58 -16.93 7.93 -8.74
C SER A 58 -16.14 6.66 -9.07
N LYS A 59 -16.64 5.92 -10.06
CA LYS A 59 -16.16 4.61 -10.57
C LYS A 59 -14.65 4.54 -10.90
N SER A 60 -13.95 5.68 -10.93
CA SER A 60 -12.51 5.86 -11.17
C SER A 60 -11.62 5.63 -9.92
N SER A 61 -12.11 5.97 -8.73
CA SER A 61 -11.33 5.85 -7.48
C SER A 61 -11.17 4.41 -6.98
N ILE A 62 -12.18 3.56 -7.20
CA ILE A 62 -12.21 2.16 -6.75
C ILE A 62 -11.23 1.31 -7.56
N ASP A 63 -11.13 1.54 -8.88
CA ASP A 63 -10.26 0.77 -9.77
C ASP A 63 -8.77 1.02 -9.46
N SER A 64 -8.39 2.29 -9.31
CA SER A 64 -7.00 2.69 -9.13
C SER A 64 -6.41 2.28 -7.76
N ARG A 65 -7.22 2.27 -6.68
CA ARG A 65 -6.80 1.71 -5.39
C ARG A 65 -6.66 0.19 -5.46
N SER A 66 -7.55 -0.49 -6.19
CA SER A 66 -7.46 -1.93 -6.39
C SER A 66 -6.22 -2.33 -7.21
N GLU A 67 -5.87 -1.54 -8.24
CA GLU A 67 -4.66 -1.71 -9.03
C GLU A 67 -3.40 -1.53 -8.17
N PHE A 68 -3.35 -0.47 -7.36
CA PHE A 68 -2.28 -0.28 -6.38
C PHE A 68 -2.16 -1.49 -5.45
N ASN A 69 -3.26 -1.95 -4.84
CA ASN A 69 -3.22 -3.08 -3.91
C ASN A 69 -2.75 -4.37 -4.60
N ASN A 70 -3.16 -4.60 -5.85
CA ASN A 70 -2.68 -5.71 -6.66
C ASN A 70 -1.16 -5.61 -6.88
N LEU A 71 -0.67 -4.44 -7.30
CA LEU A 71 0.75 -4.22 -7.57
C LEU A 71 1.60 -4.31 -6.29
N ALA A 72 1.15 -3.72 -5.18
CA ALA A 72 1.88 -3.69 -3.93
C ALA A 72 1.94 -5.07 -3.26
N TYR A 73 0.81 -5.78 -3.14
CA TYR A 73 0.69 -6.95 -2.27
C TYR A 73 0.68 -8.30 -2.97
N LYS A 74 0.34 -8.38 -4.26
CA LYS A 74 0.47 -9.66 -4.99
C LYS A 74 1.90 -9.90 -5.45
N LEU A 75 2.17 -11.17 -5.74
CA LEU A 75 3.42 -11.61 -6.32
C LEU A 75 3.50 -11.11 -7.77
N HIS A 76 4.58 -10.39 -8.04
CA HIS A 76 4.98 -9.92 -9.37
C HIS A 76 6.47 -10.13 -9.51
N THR A 77 6.97 -10.13 -10.75
CA THR A 77 8.41 -10.15 -10.98
C THR A 77 9.04 -8.90 -10.40
N THR A 78 9.90 -9.10 -9.40
CA THR A 78 10.35 -8.08 -8.46
C THR A 78 11.86 -8.07 -8.37
N VAL A 79 12.44 -6.88 -8.42
CA VAL A 79 13.87 -6.66 -8.15
C VAL A 79 14.04 -5.96 -6.81
N TYR A 80 14.98 -6.48 -6.02
CA TYR A 80 15.39 -5.94 -4.74
C TYR A 80 16.75 -5.26 -4.90
N VAL A 81 16.83 -4.01 -4.47
CA VAL A 81 18.04 -3.19 -4.55
C VAL A 81 18.41 -2.74 -3.15
N GLU A 82 19.67 -2.94 -2.79
CA GLU A 82 20.22 -2.54 -1.51
C GLU A 82 21.62 -1.97 -1.72
N ASN A 83 21.95 -0.86 -1.07
CA ASN A 83 23.19 -0.12 -1.23
C ASN A 83 23.54 0.12 -2.71
N SER A 84 22.54 0.54 -3.49
CA SER A 84 22.69 0.83 -4.92
C SER A 84 23.03 -0.39 -5.80
N ILE A 85 22.88 -1.62 -5.28
CA ILE A 85 23.19 -2.86 -5.98
C ILE A 85 21.93 -3.75 -6.04
N VAL A 86 21.69 -4.39 -7.19
CA VAL A 86 20.64 -5.41 -7.32
C VAL A 86 21.04 -6.66 -6.53
N LYS A 87 20.36 -6.89 -5.41
CA LYS A 87 20.60 -8.03 -4.52
C LYS A 87 19.93 -9.30 -5.01
N ALA A 88 18.70 -9.16 -5.50
CA ALA A 88 17.90 -10.29 -5.94
C ALA A 88 16.88 -9.89 -7.01
N LYS A 89 16.51 -10.86 -7.84
CA LYS A 89 15.35 -10.82 -8.72
C LYS A 89 14.53 -12.07 -8.46
N TYR A 90 13.23 -11.91 -8.21
CA TYR A 90 12.29 -13.01 -8.04
C TYR A 90 11.19 -12.93 -9.08
N GLY A 91 10.76 -14.10 -9.57
CA GLY A 91 9.77 -14.23 -10.64
C GLY A 91 10.39 -14.15 -12.04
N ASP A 92 9.61 -14.61 -13.01
CA ASP A 92 10.03 -14.72 -14.41
C ASP A 92 9.48 -13.57 -15.27
N GLY A 93 10.16 -13.28 -16.38
CA GLY A 93 9.74 -12.23 -17.32
C GLY A 93 10.10 -10.81 -16.89
N ASP A 94 9.26 -9.86 -17.33
CA ASP A 94 9.44 -8.42 -17.16
C ASP A 94 9.29 -7.98 -15.72
N VAL A 95 10.20 -7.12 -15.24
CA VAL A 95 10.13 -6.57 -13.88
C VAL A 95 9.00 -5.56 -13.79
N ILE A 96 8.05 -5.84 -12.91
CA ILE A 96 6.86 -5.00 -12.66
C ILE A 96 7.04 -4.18 -11.36
N LYS A 97 7.82 -4.70 -10.41
CA LYS A 97 8.03 -4.11 -9.08
C LYS A 97 9.52 -3.92 -8.80
N ILE A 98 9.89 -2.74 -8.33
CA ILE A 98 11.23 -2.46 -7.79
C ILE A 98 11.07 -2.14 -6.31
N ILE A 99 11.89 -2.76 -5.47
CA ILE A 99 11.97 -2.50 -4.04
C ILE A 99 13.38 -2.00 -3.72
N LEU A 100 13.47 -0.77 -3.25
CA LEU A 100 14.68 -0.21 -2.65
C LEU A 100 14.61 -0.51 -1.15
N GLU A 101 15.54 -1.31 -0.66
CA GLU A 101 15.65 -1.70 0.76
C GLU A 101 16.31 -0.61 1.62
N ASP A 102 16.81 0.45 0.98
CA ASP A 102 17.43 1.59 1.64
C ASP A 102 17.27 2.87 0.79
N ILE A 103 17.49 4.01 1.46
CA ILE A 103 17.36 5.35 0.86
C ILE A 103 18.51 5.72 -0.09
N ASN A 104 19.71 5.16 0.10
CA ASN A 104 20.87 5.49 -0.74
C ASN A 104 20.69 4.92 -2.16
N SER A 105 19.97 3.80 -2.28
CA SER A 105 19.60 3.20 -3.56
C SER A 105 18.77 4.12 -4.47
N ILE A 106 18.19 5.22 -3.97
CA ILE A 106 17.48 6.22 -4.79
C ILE A 106 18.40 6.81 -5.86
N GLU A 107 19.71 6.96 -5.60
CA GLU A 107 20.66 7.53 -6.55
C GLU A 107 20.77 6.70 -7.85
N THR A 108 20.51 5.39 -7.76
CA THR A 108 20.53 4.49 -8.93
C THR A 108 19.20 4.37 -9.65
N LEU A 109 18.15 5.04 -9.16
CA LEU A 109 16.79 4.86 -9.63
C LEU A 109 16.64 5.11 -11.14
N SER A 110 17.28 6.14 -11.69
CA SER A 110 17.25 6.42 -13.13
C SER A 110 17.76 5.23 -13.95
N SER A 111 18.87 4.63 -13.53
CA SER A 111 19.46 3.46 -14.21
C SER A 111 18.57 2.23 -14.10
N LEU A 112 17.93 2.02 -12.93
CA LEU A 112 17.03 0.91 -12.69
C LEU A 112 15.77 1.01 -13.54
N ILE A 113 15.17 2.20 -13.63
CA ILE A 113 13.98 2.44 -14.45
C ILE A 113 14.29 2.25 -15.94
N ALA A 114 15.46 2.70 -16.40
CA ALA A 114 15.91 2.46 -17.78
C ALA A 114 16.12 0.96 -18.05
N LYS A 115 16.70 0.23 -17.09
CA LYS A 115 16.93 -1.23 -17.19
C LYS A 115 15.63 -2.03 -17.13
N TYR A 116 14.62 -1.55 -16.40
CA TYR A 116 13.35 -2.23 -16.17
C TYR A 116 12.16 -1.37 -16.60
N PRO A 117 11.98 -1.15 -17.92
CA PRO A 117 11.03 -0.16 -18.44
C PRO A 117 9.56 -0.51 -18.17
N LYS A 118 9.24 -1.77 -17.85
CA LYS A 118 7.87 -2.24 -17.56
C LYS A 118 7.46 -2.09 -16.09
N THR A 119 8.34 -1.52 -15.26
CA THR A 119 8.05 -1.29 -13.84
C THR A 119 6.84 -0.38 -13.68
N LYS A 120 5.87 -0.80 -12.86
CA LYS A 120 4.63 -0.07 -12.57
C LYS A 120 4.58 0.47 -11.15
N ILE A 121 5.28 -0.17 -10.21
CA ILE A 121 5.34 0.24 -8.81
C ILE A 121 6.79 0.25 -8.31
N LEU A 122 7.11 1.32 -7.57
CA LEU A 122 8.37 1.50 -6.85
C LEU A 122 8.04 1.49 -5.37
N ILE A 123 8.76 0.69 -4.60
CA ILE A 123 8.67 0.66 -3.14
C ILE A 123 10.00 1.16 -2.59
N ILE A 124 9.96 2.16 -1.72
CA ILE A 124 11.12 2.69 -1.00
C ILE A 124 10.93 2.35 0.47
N LYS A 125 11.82 1.52 1.01
CA LYS A 125 11.86 1.25 2.44
C LYS A 125 12.78 2.24 3.13
N LEU A 126 12.28 2.78 4.23
CA LEU A 126 12.99 3.64 5.14
C LEU A 126 13.34 2.83 6.38
N ASN A 127 14.61 2.88 6.76
CA ASN A 127 15.14 2.09 7.87
C ASN A 127 15.09 2.89 9.18
N SER A 128 15.05 4.23 9.10
CA SER A 128 14.93 5.08 10.29
C SER A 128 14.18 6.39 10.01
N ILE A 129 13.70 7.04 11.07
CA ILE A 129 13.10 8.38 11.00
C ILE A 129 14.05 9.43 10.41
N ASN A 130 15.38 9.23 10.55
CA ASN A 130 16.39 10.13 10.01
C ASN A 130 16.40 10.14 8.48
N ASP A 131 15.91 9.08 7.84
CA ASP A 131 15.82 9.02 6.38
C ASP A 131 14.88 10.11 5.83
N LEU A 132 13.89 10.54 6.64
CA LEU A 132 12.94 11.60 6.29
C LEU A 132 13.50 13.03 6.45
N THR A 133 14.71 13.18 6.97
CA THR A 133 15.38 14.50 7.06
C THR A 133 15.92 14.96 5.70
N LYS A 134 16.12 14.02 4.77
CA LYS A 134 16.55 14.29 3.40
C LYS A 134 15.34 14.60 2.53
N SER A 135 15.55 15.39 1.47
CA SER A 135 14.52 15.67 0.48
C SER A 135 14.95 15.18 -0.91
N TYR A 136 14.09 14.42 -1.57
CA TYR A 136 14.33 13.84 -2.89
C TYR A 136 13.32 14.36 -3.90
N ASN A 137 13.81 14.98 -4.96
CA ASN A 137 12.99 15.36 -6.10
C ASN A 137 13.17 14.36 -7.24
N LEU A 138 12.20 13.46 -7.39
CA LEU A 138 12.19 12.41 -8.41
C LEU A 138 11.50 12.85 -9.71
N SER A 139 11.07 14.11 -9.81
CA SER A 139 10.26 14.60 -10.93
C SER A 139 10.93 14.45 -12.29
N THR A 140 12.24 14.64 -12.35
CA THR A 140 13.02 14.50 -13.59
C THR A 140 13.38 13.04 -13.86
N MET A 141 13.78 12.28 -12.83
CA MET A 141 14.19 10.88 -12.92
C MET A 141 13.04 9.96 -13.35
N LEU A 142 11.81 10.31 -12.97
CA LEU A 142 10.63 9.49 -13.22
C LEU A 142 9.76 10.01 -14.37
N LYS A 143 10.23 11.03 -15.11
CA LYS A 143 9.49 11.55 -16.26
C LYS A 143 9.46 10.51 -17.39
N SER A 144 8.28 10.21 -17.91
CA SER A 144 8.07 9.35 -19.09
C SER A 144 8.34 7.85 -18.90
N ASN A 145 8.16 7.32 -17.68
CA ASN A 145 8.22 5.88 -17.43
C ASN A 145 6.81 5.25 -17.33
N ASN A 146 6.75 3.92 -17.20
CA ASN A 146 5.50 3.18 -16.95
C ASN A 146 5.10 3.15 -15.47
N LEU A 147 5.82 3.88 -14.60
CA LEU A 147 5.56 3.92 -13.17
C LEU A 147 4.27 4.69 -12.91
N ARG A 148 3.37 4.05 -12.17
CA ARG A 148 2.08 4.61 -11.77
C ARG A 148 2.02 4.91 -10.28
N TYR A 149 2.78 4.14 -9.50
CA TYR A 149 2.68 4.12 -8.05
C TYR A 149 4.06 4.19 -7.40
N LEU A 150 4.15 5.01 -6.36
CA LEU A 150 5.25 5.03 -5.40
C LEU A 150 4.68 4.64 -4.03
N LEU A 151 5.29 3.67 -3.37
CA LEU A 151 4.97 3.32 -1.98
C LEU A 151 6.20 3.57 -1.11
N ILE A 152 6.02 4.33 -0.04
CA ILE A 152 7.05 4.59 0.96
C ILE A 152 6.70 3.80 2.21
N GLN A 153 7.62 2.99 2.72
CA GLN A 153 7.37 2.14 3.89
C GLN A 153 8.39 2.42 4.98
N GLY A 154 7.94 2.64 6.20
CA GLY A 154 8.81 2.79 7.37
C GLY A 154 8.28 2.05 8.58
N ASN A 155 9.15 1.43 9.37
CA ASN A 155 8.76 0.76 10.62
C ASN A 155 8.85 1.72 11.83
N PHE A 156 8.52 2.98 11.62
CA PHE A 156 8.57 4.04 12.62
C PHE A 156 7.43 5.04 12.38
N PRO A 157 7.03 5.83 13.40
CA PRO A 157 6.00 6.85 13.25
C PRO A 157 6.36 7.91 12.22
N CYS A 158 5.45 8.19 11.30
CA CYS A 158 5.58 9.26 10.32
C CYS A 158 4.21 9.86 10.01
N ASN A 159 4.18 11.10 9.50
CA ASN A 159 2.95 11.76 9.08
C ASN A 159 3.07 12.33 7.65
N GLU A 160 1.94 12.82 7.13
CA GLU A 160 1.85 13.42 5.79
C GLU A 160 2.83 14.59 5.59
N SER A 161 3.06 15.42 6.61
CA SER A 161 4.02 16.53 6.51
C SER A 161 5.45 16.03 6.34
N ASN A 162 5.86 14.98 7.08
CA ASN A 162 7.17 14.36 6.87
C ASN A 162 7.33 13.84 5.43
N MET A 163 6.29 13.19 4.90
CA MET A 163 6.32 12.62 3.54
C MET A 163 6.37 13.69 2.44
N ASN A 164 5.58 14.77 2.58
CA ASN A 164 5.57 15.87 1.62
C ASN A 164 6.91 16.61 1.56
N ASN A 165 7.64 16.69 2.69
CA ASN A 165 8.99 17.23 2.72
C ASN A 165 10.04 16.26 2.15
N PHE A 166 9.85 14.97 2.41
CA PHE A 166 10.77 13.92 2.03
C PHE A 166 10.84 13.70 0.52
N ILE A 167 9.70 13.70 -0.19
CA ILE A 167 9.69 13.31 -1.60
C ILE A 167 8.79 14.18 -2.47
N LYS A 168 9.28 14.49 -3.67
CA LYS A 168 8.52 15.14 -4.74
C LYS A 168 8.55 14.26 -5.98
N THR A 169 7.38 13.99 -6.55
CA THR A 169 7.20 13.16 -7.74
C THR A 169 6.46 13.91 -8.85
N PRO A 170 6.53 13.44 -10.10
CA PRO A 170 5.62 13.91 -11.15
C PRO A 170 4.15 13.67 -10.75
N GLN A 171 3.25 14.54 -11.21
CA GLN A 171 1.80 14.42 -10.96
C GLN A 171 1.17 13.14 -11.53
N SER A 172 1.83 12.48 -12.48
CA SER A 172 1.37 11.21 -13.07
C SER A 172 1.55 10.01 -12.12
N ILE A 173 2.33 10.15 -11.05
CA ILE A 173 2.62 9.08 -10.09
C ILE A 173 1.85 9.36 -8.80
N ARG A 174 1.06 8.37 -8.38
CA ARG A 174 0.36 8.41 -7.10
C ARG A 174 1.29 7.93 -5.99
N VAL A 175 1.38 8.70 -4.92
CA VAL A 175 2.28 8.40 -3.80
C VAL A 175 1.48 7.92 -2.61
N PHE A 176 1.83 6.73 -2.15
CA PHE A 176 1.30 6.12 -0.95
C PHE A 176 2.40 5.99 0.09
N TYR A 177 2.04 6.04 1.36
CA TYR A 177 2.95 5.79 2.47
C TYR A 177 2.31 4.89 3.52
N SER A 178 3.15 4.10 4.18
CA SER A 178 2.77 3.22 5.28
C SER A 178 3.85 3.25 6.35
N CYS A 179 3.45 3.64 7.56
CA CYS A 179 4.34 3.81 8.69
C CYS A 179 3.76 3.13 9.93
N ALA A 180 4.61 2.78 10.89
CA ALA A 180 4.15 2.31 12.19
C ALA A 180 3.31 3.41 12.86
N TYR A 181 2.26 3.03 13.58
CA TYR A 181 1.50 3.98 14.41
C TYR A 181 2.35 4.41 15.61
N SER A 182 2.30 5.70 15.99
CA SER A 182 2.68 6.09 17.35
C SER A 182 1.48 5.83 18.25
N ASP A 183 1.63 4.94 19.22
CA ASP A 183 0.68 4.80 20.34
C ASP A 183 0.57 6.09 21.16
#